data_AF-A0A2D9CLA1-F1
#
_entry.id   AF-A0A2D9CLA1-F1
#
_cell.length_a   1.000
_cell.length_b   1.000
_cell.length_c   1.000
_cell.angle_alpha   90.00
_cell.angle_beta   90.00
_cell.angle_gamma   90.00
#
_symmetry.space_group_name_H-M   'P 1'
#
loop_
_entity.id
_entity.type
_entity.pdbx_description
1 polymer ?
#
loop_
_entity_poly.entity_id
_entity_poly.type
_entity_poly.pdbx_seq_one_letter_code
_entity_poly.pdbx_strand_id
1 'polypeptide(L)' 'MKKSQHQLIINHLKNTKGITVREAMIEYHVSSLSKRIQELRERGFDILSVKKKHPVTGQRYVRYVLQGEDA' A
#
# COMPACT_ATOMS: atom_id res chain seq x y z
N MET A 1 11.63 5.81 19.00
CA MET A 1 12.03 4.78 18.01
C MET A 1 11.41 5.08 16.66
N LYS A 2 12.17 4.99 15.56
CA LYS A 2 11.66 5.19 14.20
C LYS A 2 10.84 3.96 13.78
N LYS A 3 9.59 4.16 13.34
CA LYS A 3 8.75 3.07 12.81
C LYS A 3 9.39 2.50 11.54
N SER A 4 9.33 1.18 11.36
CA SER A 4 9.81 0.53 10.13
C SER A 4 8.91 0.88 8.94
N GLN A 5 9.43 0.73 7.71
CA GLN A 5 8.62 0.94 6.49
C GLN A 5 7.39 0.03 6.46
N HIS A 6 7.53 -1.23 6.89
CA HIS A 6 6.41 -2.17 7.02
C HIS A 6 5.33 -1.65 7.96
N GLN A 7 5.73 -1.11 9.12
CA GLN A 7 4.78 -0.57 10.09
C GLN A 7 4.06 0.67 9.56
N LEU A 8 4.76 1.55 8.85
CA LEU A 8 4.14 2.73 8.23
C LEU A 8 3.11 2.32 7.17
N ILE A 9 3.46 1.38 6.30
CA ILE A 9 2.57 0.87 5.25
C ILE A 9 1.34 0.19 5.86
N ILE A 10 1.53 -0.71 6.82
CA ILE A 10 0.40 -1.39 7.48
C ILE A 10 -0.49 -0.37 8.19
N ASN A 11 0.08 0.55 8.98
CA ASN A 11 -0.74 1.56 9.65
C ASN A 11 -1.53 2.41 8.64
N HIS A 12 -0.92 2.80 7.51
CA HIS A 12 -1.65 3.50 6.46
C HIS A 12 -2.79 2.64 5.91
N LEU A 13 -2.50 1.40 5.53
CA LEU A 13 -3.50 0.47 4.97
C LEU A 13 -4.67 0.20 5.92
N LYS A 14 -4.45 0.18 7.24
CA LYS A 14 -5.51 0.01 8.26
C LYS A 14 -6.39 1.24 8.43
N ASN A 15 -5.83 2.43 8.25
CA ASN A 15 -6.53 3.70 8.50
C ASN A 15 -7.10 4.32 7.21
N THR A 16 -6.80 3.77 6.04
CA THR A 16 -7.21 4.32 4.75
C THR A 16 -7.77 3.23 3.83
N LYS A 17 -8.30 3.63 2.67
CA LYS A 17 -8.83 2.71 1.65
C LYS A 17 -7.74 2.11 0.75
N GLY A 18 -6.50 2.02 1.26
CA GLY A 18 -5.35 1.52 0.52
C GLY A 18 -4.38 2.57 0.02
N ILE A 19 -3.20 2.12 -0.41
CA ILE A 19 -2.03 2.94 -0.76
C ILE A 19 -1.54 2.67 -2.19
N THR A 20 -1.04 3.69 -2.86
CA THR A 20 -0.38 3.63 -4.16
C THR A 20 1.13 3.89 -4.04
N VAL A 21 1.88 3.54 -5.09
CA VAL A 21 3.34 3.77 -5.12
C VAL A 21 3.69 5.25 -4.94
N ARG A 22 2.90 6.15 -5.53
CA ARG A 22 3.12 7.61 -5.44
C ARG A 22 2.91 8.13 -4.01
N GLU A 23 1.82 7.72 -3.36
CA GLU A 23 1.53 8.08 -1.96
C GLU A 23 2.65 7.56 -1.05
N ALA A 24 3.05 6.29 -1.19
CA ALA A 24 4.11 5.71 -0.38
C ALA A 24 5.48 6.38 -0.55
N MET A 25 5.82 6.80 -1.77
CA MET A 25 7.07 7.50 -2.06
C MET A 25 7.08 8.91 -1.45
N ILE A 26 5.97 9.65 -1.60
CA ILE A 26 5.89 11.06 -1.15
C ILE A 26 5.73 11.15 0.38
N GLU A 27 4.85 10.34 0.97
CA GLU A 27 4.48 10.46 2.39
C GLU A 27 5.43 9.71 3.33
N TYR A 28 6.00 8.59 2.88
CA TYR A 28 6.76 7.67 3.74
C TYR A 28 8.18 7.39 3.25
N HIS A 29 8.62 8.03 2.16
CA HIS A 29 9.92 7.78 1.52
C HIS A 29 10.16 6.29 1.21
N VAL A 30 9.11 5.57 0.82
CA VAL A 30 9.19 4.17 0.42
C VAL A 30 9.37 4.08 -1.10
N SER A 31 10.61 3.91 -1.54
CA SER A 31 10.93 3.85 -2.98
C SER A 31 10.45 2.56 -3.65
N SER A 32 10.41 1.44 -2.93
CA SER A 32 10.01 0.13 -3.47
C SER A 32 8.80 -0.44 -2.73
N LEU A 33 7.64 0.21 -2.90
CA LEU A 33 6.40 -0.23 -2.26
C LEU A 33 6.05 -1.68 -2.63
N SER A 34 6.17 -2.06 -3.91
CA SER A 34 5.83 -3.41 -4.37
C SER A 34 6.60 -4.51 -3.63
N LYS A 35 7.90 -4.29 -3.35
CA LYS A 35 8.69 -5.24 -2.56
C LYS A 35 8.22 -5.31 -1.11
N ARG A 36 7.89 -4.16 -0.50
CA ARG A 36 7.36 -4.12 0.87
C ARG A 36 5.99 -4.80 0.98
N ILE A 37 5.14 -4.65 -0.02
CA ILE A 37 3.85 -5.36 -0.07
C ILE A 37 4.07 -6.88 -0.21
N GLN A 38 5.01 -7.32 -1.05
CA GLN A 38 5.35 -8.74 -1.16
C GLN A 38 5.82 -9.30 0.19
N GLU A 39 6.74 -8.62 0.87
CA GLU A 39 7.23 -9.03 2.19
C GLU A 39 6.11 -9.05 3.26
N LEU A 40 5.13 -8.15 3.16
CA LEU A 40 3.96 -8.16 4.05
C LEU A 40 3.04 -9.36 3.76
N ARG A 41 2.83 -9.71 2.49
CA ARG A 41 2.09 -10.94 2.12
C ARG A 41 2.78 -12.19 2.63
N GLU A 42 4.11 -12.25 2.52
CA GLU A 42 4.93 -13.35 3.06
C GLU A 42 4.80 -13.46 4.61
N ARG A 43 4.49 -12.35 5.29
CA ARG A 43 4.20 -12.31 6.73
C ARG A 43 2.74 -12.62 7.09
N GLY A 44 1.90 -12.94 6.11
CA GLY A 44 0.49 -13.32 6.31
C GLY A 44 -0.52 -12.18 6.20
N PHE A 45 -0.13 -10.97 5.79
CA PHE A 45 -1.10 -9.91 5.54
C PHE A 45 -1.81 -10.12 4.20
N ASP A 46 -3.15 -10.16 4.21
CA ASP A 46 -3.95 -10.24 3.00
C ASP A 46 -4.09 -8.87 2.34
N ILE A 47 -3.22 -8.61 1.34
CA ILE A 47 -3.19 -7.33 0.63
C ILE A 47 -3.50 -7.56 -0.84
N LEU A 48 -4.61 -7.00 -1.32
CA LEU A 48 -5.02 -7.06 -2.72
C LEU A 48 -4.36 -5.98 -3.58
N SER A 49 -4.08 -6.33 -4.84
CA SER A 49 -3.63 -5.40 -5.88
C SER A 49 -4.81 -4.96 -6.76
N VAL A 50 -5.39 -3.79 -6.50
CA VAL A 50 -6.50 -3.25 -7.30
C VAL A 50 -5.96 -2.39 -8.44
N LYS A 51 -6.11 -2.86 -9.68
CA LYS A 51 -5.73 -2.09 -10.88
C LYS A 51 -6.79 -1.01 -11.13
N LYS A 52 -6.36 0.24 -11.28
CA LYS A 52 -7.22 1.40 -11.58
C LYS A 52 -6.66 2.20 -12.75
N LYS A 53 -7.51 3.04 -13.34
CA LYS A 53 -7.16 4.02 -14.37
C LYS A 53 -7.52 5.40 -13.85
N HIS A 54 -6.59 6.35 -13.92
CA HIS A 54 -6.87 7.71 -13.51
C HIS A 54 -7.85 8.36 -14.50
N PRO A 55 -8.95 8.99 -14.04
CA PRO A 55 -10.04 9.41 -14.92
C PRO A 55 -9.64 10.55 -15.86
N VAL A 56 -8.70 11.41 -15.44
CA VAL A 56 -8.28 12.59 -16.23
C VAL A 56 -7.09 12.27 -17.13
N THR A 57 -6.04 11.66 -16.57
CA THR A 57 -4.77 11.43 -17.28
C THR A 57 -4.75 10.10 -18.02
N GLY A 58 -5.70 9.20 -17.75
CA GLY A 58 -5.75 7.85 -18.32
C GLY A 58 -4.65 6.91 -17.82
N GLN A 59 -3.74 7.37 -16.96
CA GLN A 59 -2.63 6.55 -16.47
C GLN A 59 -3.14 5.39 -15.60
N ARG A 60 -2.63 4.19 -15.86
CA ARG A 60 -2.93 3.00 -15.06
C ARG A 60 -2.07 3.00 -13.81
N TYR A 61 -2.66 2.67 -12.68
CA TYR A 61 -1.96 2.52 -11.41
C TYR A 61 -2.52 1.33 -10.63
N VAL A 62 -1.75 0.87 -9.64
CA VAL A 62 -2.19 -0.16 -8.69
C VAL A 62 -2.38 0.50 -7.34
N ARG A 63 -3.52 0.21 -6.71
CA ARG A 63 -3.80 0.54 -5.32
C ARG A 63 -3.81 -0.74 -4.51
N TYR A 64 -2.97 -0.79 -3.49
CA TYR A 64 -2.91 -1.91 -2.56
C TYR A 64 -3.90 -1.70 -1.43
N VAL A 65 -4.75 -2.68 -1.15
CA VAL A 65 -5.81 -2.59 -0.14
C VAL A 65 -5.69 -3.78 0.79
N LEU A 66 -5.77 -3.55 2.10
CA LEU A 66 -5.81 -4.61 3.09
C LEU A 66 -7.22 -5.24 3.09
N GLN A 67 -7.30 -6.56 2.92
CA GLN A 67 -8.52 -7.33 3.10
C GLN A 67 -8.58 -7.91 4.51
N GLY A 68 -9.78 -7.91 5.11
CA GLY A 68 -10.03 -8.67 6.34
C GLY A 68 -9.79 -7.94 7.66
N GLU A 69 -9.96 -6.62 7.73
CA GLU A 69 -10.14 -5.90 9.02
C GLU A 69 -11.52 -5.22 9.09
N ASP A 70 -12.56 -5.92 8.64
CA ASP A 70 -13.92 -5.71 9.14
C ASP A 70 -14.11 -6.69 10.30
N ALA A 71 -13.83 -6.20 11.51
CA ALA A 71 -14.29 -6.78 12.78
C ALA A 71 -15.28 -5.80 13.42
#